data_AF-A0AAW9EER1-F1
#
_entry.id   AF-A0AAW9EER1-F1
#
_cell.length_a   1.000
_cell.length_b   1.000
_cell.length_c   1.000
_cell.angle_alpha   90.00
_cell.angle_beta   90.00
_cell.angle_gamma   90.00
#
_symmetry.space_group_name_H-M   'P 1'
#
loop_
_entity.id
_entity.type
_entity.pdbx_description
1 polymer ?
#
loop_
_entity_poly.entity_id
_entity_poly.type
_entity_poly.pdbx_seq_one_letter_code
_entity_poly.pdbx_strand_id
1 'polypeptide(L)'
;HKHKADEYLDVLEKEIINRARYFKNRKVTQMHWGGGTPTFLDKQQISRLVALLRQHFHFVENAELSIEIDPREIELDVIDHLHNEGFNRLS
;
A
#
# COMPACT_ATOMS: atom_id res chain seq x y z
N HIS A 1 -12.50 -12.17 8.44
CA HIS A 1 -12.00 -10.82 8.09
C HIS A 1 -10.84 -10.90 7.11
N LYS A 2 -9.71 -11.51 7.46
CA LYS A 2 -8.55 -11.69 6.55
C LYS A 2 -8.87 -12.19 5.14
N HIS A 3 -9.73 -13.21 5.01
CA HIS A 3 -10.15 -13.74 3.71
C HIS A 3 -10.77 -12.70 2.76
N LYS A 4 -11.51 -11.70 3.30
CA LYS A 4 -12.08 -10.62 2.48
C LYS A 4 -11.01 -9.62 2.03
N ALA A 5 -9.95 -9.43 2.81
CA ALA A 5 -8.81 -8.62 2.39
C ALA A 5 -8.05 -9.32 1.26
N ASP A 6 -7.85 -10.64 1.33
CA ASP A 6 -7.19 -11.39 0.26
C ASP A 6 -7.98 -11.33 -1.05
N GLU A 7 -9.30 -11.57 -1.01
CA GLU A 7 -10.18 -11.40 -2.17
C GLU A 7 -10.11 -9.98 -2.76
N TYR A 8 -10.06 -8.96 -1.89
CA TYR A 8 -9.91 -7.58 -2.32
C TYR A 8 -8.56 -7.34 -3.00
N LEU A 9 -7.47 -7.83 -2.42
CA LEU A 9 -6.13 -7.72 -3.00
C LEU A 9 -6.02 -8.47 -4.34
N ASP A 10 -6.70 -9.60 -4.51
CA ASP A 10 -6.73 -10.34 -5.78
C ASP A 10 -7.41 -9.52 -6.89
N VAL A 11 -8.48 -8.79 -6.56
CA VAL A 11 -9.17 -7.91 -7.51
C VAL A 11 -8.33 -6.65 -7.78
N LEU A 12 -7.74 -6.08 -6.73
CA LEU A 12 -6.88 -4.90 -6.82
C LEU A 12 -5.63 -5.16 -7.66
N GLU A 13 -5.02 -6.35 -7.54
CA GLU A 13 -3.91 -6.81 -8.37
C GLU A 13 -4.28 -6.78 -9.86
N LYS A 14 -5.44 -7.35 -10.22
CA LYS A 14 -5.95 -7.31 -11.61
C LYS A 14 -6.14 -5.87 -12.08
N GLU A 15 -6.63 -4.98 -11.23
CA GLU A 15 -6.78 -3.57 -11.58
C GLU A 15 -5.41 -2.90 -11.78
N ILE A 16 -4.45 -3.09 -10.87
CA ILE A 16 -3.09 -2.54 -10.94
C ILE A 16 -2.44 -2.95 -12.26
N ILE A 17 -2.45 -4.24 -12.60
CA ILE A 17 -1.86 -4.76 -13.85
C ILE A 17 -2.53 -4.09 -15.07
N ASN A 18 -3.86 -4.01 -15.06
CA ASN A 18 -4.62 -3.47 -16.19
C ASN A 18 -4.47 -1.95 -16.34
N ARG A 19 -4.24 -1.20 -15.25
CA ARG A 19 -4.10 0.25 -15.27
C ARG A 19 -2.65 0.69 -15.49
N ALA A 20 -1.69 0.02 -14.87
CA ALA A 20 -0.28 0.41 -14.88
C ALA A 20 0.33 0.51 -16.29
N ARG A 21 -0.16 -0.29 -17.25
CA ARG A 21 0.26 -0.20 -18.66
C ARG A 21 0.10 1.19 -19.29
N TYR A 22 -0.83 2.01 -18.79
CA TYR A 22 -1.06 3.37 -19.28
C TYR A 22 -0.12 4.41 -18.66
N PHE A 23 0.67 4.02 -17.64
CA PHE A 23 1.51 4.93 -16.85
C PHE A 23 3.01 4.59 -16.93
N LYS A 24 3.44 3.76 -17.88
CA LYS A 24 4.84 3.29 -18.00
C LYS A 24 5.89 4.41 -18.04
N ASN A 25 5.54 5.58 -18.56
CA ASN A 25 6.44 6.74 -18.69
C ASN A 25 6.23 7.79 -17.59
N ARG A 26 5.45 7.47 -16.54
CA ARG A 26 5.20 8.36 -15.41
C ARG A 26 6.04 7.91 -14.21
N LYS A 27 6.47 8.89 -13.42
CA LYS A 27 7.11 8.65 -12.13
C LYS A 27 6.13 8.94 -11.01
N VAL A 28 6.00 8.02 -10.06
CA VAL A 28 5.18 8.19 -8.86
C VAL A 28 5.99 8.99 -7.86
N THR A 29 5.51 10.19 -7.55
CA THR A 29 6.09 11.07 -6.52
C THR A 29 5.34 10.96 -5.19
N GLN A 30 4.11 10.43 -5.20
CA GLN A 30 3.27 10.33 -4.02
C GLN A 30 2.31 9.13 -4.13
N MET A 31 2.10 8.45 -3.01
CA MET A 31 1.10 7.40 -2.81
C MET A 31 0.39 7.66 -1.50
N HIS A 32 -0.93 7.45 -1.50
CA HIS A 32 -1.75 7.59 -0.30
C HIS A 32 -2.70 6.41 -0.20
N TRP A 33 -2.71 5.75 0.96
CA TRP A 33 -3.73 4.77 1.34
C TRP A 33 -4.68 5.41 2.34
N GLY A 34 -5.87 5.79 1.87
CA GLY A 34 -6.92 6.37 2.70
C GLY A 34 -8.04 5.39 3.05
N GLY A 35 -9.00 5.87 3.85
CA GLY A 35 -10.24 5.19 4.22
C GLY A 35 -10.16 4.38 5.52
N GLY A 36 -11.17 3.55 5.78
CA GLY A 36 -11.23 2.65 6.95
C GLY A 36 -10.60 1.26 6.73
N THR A 37 -9.96 1.04 5.58
CA THR A 37 -9.39 -0.24 5.11
C THR A 37 -7.89 -0.42 5.37
N PRO A 38 -7.01 0.61 5.45
CA PRO A 38 -5.57 0.36 5.55
C PRO A 38 -5.14 -0.39 6.80
N THR A 39 -5.79 -0.15 7.95
CA THR A 39 -5.53 -0.87 9.22
C THR A 39 -6.11 -2.28 9.28
N PHE A 40 -6.90 -2.68 8.27
CA PHE A 40 -7.46 -4.04 8.19
C PHE A 40 -6.48 -5.05 7.60
N LEU A 41 -5.49 -4.58 6.84
CA LEU A 41 -4.48 -5.43 6.24
C LEU A 41 -3.48 -5.88 7.30
N ASP A 42 -3.20 -7.18 7.35
CA ASP A 42 -2.06 -7.64 8.12
C ASP A 42 -0.74 -7.35 7.39
N LYS A 43 0.39 -7.54 8.08
CA LYS A 43 1.72 -7.24 7.53
C LYS A 43 2.00 -7.94 6.20
N GLN A 44 1.56 -9.18 6.04
CA GLN A 44 1.79 -9.94 4.80
C GLN A 44 1.00 -9.32 3.65
N GLN A 45 -0.24 -8.89 3.93
CA GLN A 45 -1.10 -8.21 2.98
C GLN A 45 -0.57 -6.81 2.62
N ILE A 46 0.00 -6.07 3.58
CA ILE A 46 0.69 -4.79 3.33
C ILE A 46 1.88 -5.01 2.39
N SER A 47 2.81 -5.91 2.72
CA SER A 47 3.96 -6.23 1.86
C SER A 47 3.54 -6.66 0.46
N ARG A 48 2.48 -7.50 0.36
CA ARG A 48 1.93 -7.93 -0.93
C ARG A 48 1.52 -6.72 -1.78
N LEU A 49 0.76 -5.80 -1.21
CA LEU A 49 0.27 -4.64 -1.96
C LEU A 49 1.40 -3.68 -2.35
N VAL A 50 2.34 -3.41 -1.44
CA VAL A 50 3.51 -2.57 -1.74
C VAL A 50 4.36 -3.18 -2.86
N ALA A 51 4.62 -4.49 -2.80
CA ALA A 51 5.36 -5.21 -3.83
C ALA A 51 4.68 -5.10 -5.20
N LEU A 52 3.35 -5.32 -5.27
CA LEU A 52 2.57 -5.15 -6.50
C LEU A 52 2.67 -3.74 -7.06
N LEU A 53 2.52 -2.72 -6.22
CA LEU A 53 2.62 -1.33 -6.64
C LEU A 53 4.03 -1.00 -7.17
N ARG A 54 5.08 -1.41 -6.46
CA ARG A 54 6.48 -1.18 -6.88
C ARG A 54 6.88 -1.96 -8.13
N GLN A 55 6.30 -3.14 -8.34
CA GLN A 55 6.51 -3.93 -9.54
C GLN A 55 5.92 -3.26 -10.79
N HIS A 56 4.77 -2.59 -10.64
CA HIS A 56 4.00 -2.08 -11.77
C HIS A 56 4.16 -0.58 -12.02
N PHE A 57 4.57 0.20 -11.03
CA PHE A 57 4.77 1.65 -11.14
C PHE A 57 6.22 2.05 -10.80
N HIS A 58 6.73 3.08 -11.48
CA HIS A 58 8.07 3.60 -11.22
C HIS A 58 8.04 4.69 -10.14
N PHE A 59 8.39 4.34 -8.91
CA PHE A 59 8.52 5.30 -7.80
C PHE A 59 9.85 6.03 -7.87
N VAL A 60 9.84 7.33 -7.55
CA VAL A 60 11.07 8.08 -7.27
C VAL A 60 11.60 7.70 -5.88
N GLU A 61 12.90 7.88 -5.66
CA GLU A 61 13.58 7.50 -4.41
C GLU A 61 12.96 8.18 -3.17
N ASN A 62 12.57 9.44 -3.30
CA ASN A 62 12.01 10.26 -2.24
C ASN A 62 10.48 10.43 -2.36
N ALA A 63 9.78 9.42 -2.90
CA ALA A 63 8.33 9.48 -2.99
C ALA A 63 7.69 9.58 -1.59
N GLU A 64 6.65 10.40 -1.46
CA GLU A 64 5.85 10.44 -0.23
C GLU A 64 4.89 9.25 -0.22
N LEU A 65 5.03 8.36 0.75
CA LEU A 65 4.13 7.22 0.94
C LEU A 65 3.39 7.44 2.25
N SER A 66 2.10 7.67 2.13
CA SER A 66 1.23 8.02 3.26
C SER A 66 0.10 7.03 3.48
N ILE A 67 -0.31 6.87 4.73
CA ILE A 67 -1.39 5.97 5.15
C ILE A 67 -2.20 6.59 6.29
N GLU A 68 -3.52 6.45 6.22
CA GLU A 68 -4.43 6.78 7.34
C GLU A 68 -4.43 5.66 8.37
N ILE A 69 -4.19 6.00 9.64
CA ILE A 69 -4.15 5.02 10.74
C ILE A 69 -5.07 5.46 11.87
N ASP A 70 -5.95 4.56 12.31
CA ASP A 70 -6.64 4.68 13.59
C ASP A 70 -5.71 4.18 14.72
N PRO A 71 -5.26 5.06 15.63
CA PRO A 71 -4.32 4.69 16.69
C PRO A 71 -4.92 3.73 17.74
N ARG A 72 -6.24 3.48 17.70
CA ARG A 72 -6.92 2.61 18.67
C ARG A 72 -6.76 1.11 18.37
N GLU A 73 -6.42 0.76 17.12
CA GLU A 73 -6.43 -0.62 16.63
C GLU A 73 -5.08 -1.07 16.05
N ILE A 74 -3.99 -0.35 16.33
CA ILE A 74 -2.68 -0.64 15.75
C ILE A 74 -1.63 -1.01 16.80
N GLU A 75 -0.99 -2.14 16.57
CA GLU A 75 0.19 -2.56 17.33
C GLU A 75 1.43 -1.81 16.83
N LEU A 76 2.35 -1.44 17.74
CA LEU A 76 3.57 -0.69 17.40
C LEU A 76 4.42 -1.39 16.33
N ASP A 77 4.39 -2.72 16.32
CA ASP A 77 5.16 -3.53 15.37
C ASP A 77 4.62 -3.46 13.93
N VAL A 78 3.41 -2.95 13.72
CA VAL A 78 2.84 -2.64 12.39
C VAL A 78 3.41 -1.30 11.90
N ILE A 79 3.63 -0.34 12.79
CA ILE A 79 4.26 0.94 12.44
C ILE A 79 5.69 0.71 11.95
N ASP A 80 6.47 -0.12 12.65
CA ASP A 80 7.80 -0.53 12.21
C ASP A 80 7.77 -1.22 10.85
N HIS A 81 6.76 -2.06 10.62
CA HIS A 81 6.58 -2.74 9.35
C HIS A 81 6.26 -1.76 8.22
N LEU A 82 5.33 -0.82 8.43
CA LEU A 82 4.99 0.23 7.46
C LEU A 82 6.22 1.07 7.11
N HIS A 83 7.01 1.47 8.10
CA HIS A 83 8.25 2.19 7.87
C HIS A 83 9.23 1.38 6.98
N ASN A 84 9.38 0.08 7.25
CA ASN A 84 10.23 -0.80 6.45
C ASN A 84 9.74 -0.99 5.01
N GLU A 85 8.43 -0.91 4.77
CA GLU A 85 7.84 -0.93 3.42
C GLU A 85 7.99 0.41 2.67
N GLY A 86 8.43 1.45 3.38
CA GLY A 86 8.78 2.76 2.85
C GLY A 86 7.74 3.85 3.11
N PHE A 87 6.73 3.60 3.97
CA PHE A 87 5.84 4.66 4.43
C PHE A 87 6.60 5.68 5.28
N ASN A 88 6.40 6.96 4.97
CA ASN A 88 7.12 8.07 5.60
C ASN A 88 6.20 9.20 6.07
N ARG A 89 4.88 9.03 5.96
CA ARG A 89 3.87 9.94 6.51
C ARG A 89 2.66 9.16 7.03
N LEU A 90 2.22 9.48 8.25
CA LEU A 90 0.97 8.97 8.82
C LEU A 90 -0.05 10.11 8.85
N SER A 91 -1.32 9.78 8.59
CA SER A 91 -2.45 10.71 8.66
C SER A 91 -3.57 10.21 9.56
#